data_AF-A0A512C3H7-F1
#
_entry.id   AF-A0A512C3H7-F1
#
_cell.length_a   1.000
_cell.length_b   1.000
_cell.length_c   1.000
_cell.angle_alpha   90.00
_cell.angle_beta   90.00
_cell.angle_gamma   90.00
#
_symmetry.space_group_name_H-M   'P 1'
#
loop_
_entity.id
_entity.type
_entity.pdbx_description
1 polymer ?
#
loop_
_entity_poly.entity_id
_entity_poly.type
_entity_poly.pdbx_seq_one_letter_code
_entity_poly.pdbx_strand_id
1 'polypeptide(L)'
;MALNQALAFAVLAATMALFIWGRLRYDLVAVLALLAAVFTGIVPYDQAFSGFSDDIVIIVASALIVSAAVARSGVMEVALKKVAPHVTAVQGQIVLLVATVTVLSAFIKNIGALAMMMPVALQVARRSNASPSCFLMPMAFGSLLGGLVTLVGTSPNIIVTRVRAELTGQPFGMFDFAPVGVVLATAGVAFVALGYRLLPSGRKGSTSLTEGLVIPDYLIECRVTAGSAVVGRTVRDLIRLCDNEITVTGIIRHKGGRTTPLPDAILREGDILLLEGEPEALERAVARARLKLEGEERSTWTNGLVHEISGVEAVVGPVSILVGHTAGRMALREGFNIHLVAVSRRGRRITERLHDIILQTGDVLLLKGDLARLPEKLRELGCLPLAERDIRLGNVQKRLVPMAVLGGAMSLTAVGALPVAIAFFTAAVLMVLLGGTLPAAGV
;
A
#
# COMPACT_ATOMS: atom_id res chain seq x y z
N MET A 1 -24.20 -42.81 23.89
CA MET A 1 -23.15 -41.78 23.86
C MET A 1 -22.89 -41.35 25.30
N ALA A 2 -21.64 -41.24 25.72
CA ALA A 2 -21.34 -40.61 27.01
C ALA A 2 -21.81 -39.14 26.98
N LEU A 3 -22.37 -38.62 28.07
CA LEU A 3 -22.90 -37.25 28.15
C LEU A 3 -21.89 -36.21 27.60
N ASN A 4 -20.61 -36.38 27.92
CA ASN A 4 -19.53 -35.52 27.45
C ASN A 4 -19.35 -35.55 25.92
N GLN A 5 -19.54 -36.71 25.28
CA GLN A 5 -19.47 -36.83 23.81
C GLN A 5 -20.65 -36.11 23.15
N ALA A 6 -21.85 -36.26 23.70
CA ALA A 6 -23.04 -35.58 23.17
C ALA A 6 -22.91 -34.06 23.29
N LEU A 7 -22.42 -33.56 24.43
CA LEU A 7 -22.16 -32.14 24.63
C LEU A 7 -21.07 -31.62 23.68
N ALA A 8 -19.99 -32.38 23.46
CA ALA A 8 -18.93 -32.01 22.52
C ALA A 8 -19.46 -31.90 21.08
N PHE A 9 -20.24 -32.88 20.63
CA PHE A 9 -20.89 -32.82 19.31
C PHE A 9 -21.88 -31.67 19.20
N ALA A 10 -22.64 -31.36 20.26
CA ALA A 10 -23.56 -30.24 20.27
C ALA A 10 -22.82 -28.89 20.15
N VAL A 11 -21.72 -28.70 20.89
CA VAL A 11 -20.89 -27.48 20.80
C VAL A 11 -20.28 -27.34 19.41
N LEU A 12 -19.75 -28.43 18.83
CA LEU A 12 -19.21 -28.42 17.47
C LEU A 12 -20.27 -28.10 16.41
N ALA A 13 -21.43 -28.74 16.48
CA ALA A 13 -22.54 -28.51 15.55
C ALA A 13 -23.06 -27.07 15.63
N ALA A 14 -23.23 -26.55 16.85
CA ALA A 14 -23.62 -25.15 17.06
C ALA A 14 -22.58 -24.18 16.51
N THR A 15 -21.29 -24.46 16.71
CA THR A 15 -20.19 -23.64 16.17
C THR A 15 -20.23 -23.61 14.63
N MET A 16 -20.39 -24.76 13.98
CA MET A 16 -20.52 -24.83 12.53
C MET A 16 -21.76 -24.09 12.01
N ALA A 17 -22.89 -24.24 12.70
CA ALA A 17 -24.12 -23.53 12.35
C ALA A 17 -23.94 -22.00 12.44
N LEU A 18 -23.28 -21.52 13.50
CA LEU A 18 -22.98 -20.08 13.67
C LEU A 18 -22.00 -19.56 12.61
N PHE A 19 -21.00 -20.34 12.21
CA PHE A 19 -20.11 -19.99 11.09
C PHE A 19 -20.87 -19.89 9.76
N ILE A 20 -21.79 -20.80 9.48
CA ILE A 20 -22.63 -20.77 8.27
C ILE A 20 -23.61 -19.58 8.33
N TRP A 21 -24.16 -19.27 9.51
CA TRP A 21 -25.09 -18.16 9.70
C TRP A 21 -24.43 -16.79 9.43
N GLY A 22 -23.15 -16.63 9.76
CA GLY A 22 -22.33 -15.48 9.33
C GLY A 22 -22.73 -14.12 9.90
N ARG A 23 -23.57 -14.04 10.94
CA ARG A 23 -23.94 -12.77 11.59
C ARG A 23 -23.06 -12.38 12.77
N LEU A 24 -22.47 -13.36 13.44
CA LEU A 24 -21.49 -13.12 14.50
C LEU A 24 -20.09 -13.16 13.89
N ARG A 25 -19.19 -12.33 14.42
CA ARG A 25 -17.78 -12.38 14.00
C ARG A 25 -17.18 -13.74 14.34
N TYR A 26 -16.34 -14.28 13.47
CA TYR A 26 -15.75 -15.61 13.62
C TYR A 26 -14.94 -15.80 14.91
N ASP A 27 -14.25 -14.74 15.35
CA ASP A 27 -13.50 -14.71 16.61
C ASP A 27 -14.43 -14.83 17.82
N LEU A 28 -15.56 -14.13 17.81
CA LEU A 28 -16.56 -14.24 18.88
C LEU A 28 -17.18 -15.63 18.94
N VAL A 29 -17.49 -16.23 17.80
CA VAL A 29 -18.03 -17.60 17.73
C VAL A 29 -17.02 -18.60 18.31
N ALA A 30 -15.73 -18.46 18.01
CA ALA A 30 -14.68 -19.33 18.57
C ALA A 30 -14.54 -19.19 20.09
N VAL A 31 -14.56 -17.96 20.62
CA VAL A 31 -14.48 -17.71 22.08
C VAL A 31 -15.73 -18.22 22.80
N LEU A 32 -16.92 -18.03 22.23
CA LEU A 32 -18.17 -18.56 22.79
C LEU A 32 -18.16 -20.10 22.81
N ALA A 33 -17.61 -20.74 21.77
CA ALA A 33 -17.47 -22.20 21.72
C ALA A 33 -16.51 -22.70 22.80
N LEU A 34 -15.37 -22.02 23.01
CA LEU A 34 -14.44 -22.34 24.10
C LEU A 34 -15.11 -22.18 25.48
N LEU A 35 -15.81 -21.07 25.72
CA LEU A 35 -16.53 -20.84 26.98
C LEU A 35 -17.60 -21.91 27.20
N ALA A 36 -18.38 -22.25 26.17
CA ALA A 36 -19.36 -23.32 26.25
C ALA A 36 -18.71 -24.66 26.60
N ALA A 37 -17.57 -24.99 25.99
CA ALA A 37 -16.83 -26.23 26.27
C ALA A 37 -16.26 -26.29 27.70
N VAL A 38 -15.82 -25.15 28.24
CA VAL A 38 -15.33 -25.04 29.62
C VAL A 38 -16.48 -25.11 30.63
N PHE A 39 -17.58 -24.38 30.41
CA PHE A 39 -18.74 -24.39 31.31
C PHE A 39 -19.49 -25.73 31.33
N THR A 40 -19.47 -26.46 30.21
CA THR A 40 -20.02 -27.82 30.14
C THR A 40 -19.07 -28.88 30.71
N GLY A 41 -17.86 -28.49 31.13
CA GLY A 41 -16.86 -29.40 31.73
C GLY A 41 -16.21 -30.36 30.73
N ILE A 42 -16.38 -30.13 29.42
CA ILE A 42 -15.73 -30.92 28.37
C ILE A 42 -14.23 -30.62 28.35
N VAL A 43 -13.86 -29.35 28.56
CA VAL A 43 -12.49 -28.87 28.61
C VAL A 43 -12.17 -28.43 30.04
N PRO A 44 -11.15 -29.03 30.70
CA PRO A 44 -10.66 -28.59 32.00
C PRO A 44 -10.21 -27.12 32.00
N TYR A 45 -10.48 -26.40 33.09
CA TYR A 45 -10.21 -24.95 33.19
C TYR A 45 -8.71 -24.61 33.01
N ASP A 46 -7.83 -25.48 33.49
CA ASP A 46 -6.37 -25.38 33.39
C ASP A 46 -5.87 -25.58 31.94
N GLN A 47 -6.62 -26.30 31.13
CA GLN A 47 -6.28 -26.57 29.73
C GLN A 47 -6.98 -25.66 28.72
N ALA A 48 -7.92 -24.81 29.17
CA ALA A 48 -8.73 -23.96 28.31
C ALA A 48 -7.91 -23.08 27.35
N PHE A 49 -6.73 -22.63 27.78
CA PHE A 49 -5.87 -21.74 27.00
C PHE A 49 -4.65 -22.42 26.37
N SER A 50 -4.52 -23.75 26.49
CA SER A 50 -3.37 -24.49 25.95
C SER A 50 -3.19 -24.28 24.43
N GLY A 51 -4.29 -24.19 23.68
CA GLY A 51 -4.27 -23.94 22.23
C GLY A 51 -3.74 -22.56 21.82
N PHE A 52 -3.62 -21.58 22.73
CA PHE A 52 -2.99 -20.29 22.41
C PHE A 52 -1.46 -20.38 22.31
N SER A 53 -0.86 -21.39 22.96
CA SER A 53 0.59 -21.64 22.91
C SER A 53 0.99 -22.53 21.73
N ASP A 54 0.06 -22.80 20.83
CA ASP A 54 0.27 -23.68 19.70
C ASP A 54 1.18 -23.05 18.64
N ASP A 55 2.11 -23.84 18.10
CA ASP A 55 3.03 -23.40 17.05
C ASP A 55 2.29 -22.80 15.84
N ILE A 56 1.10 -23.31 15.51
CA ILE A 56 0.30 -22.79 14.40
C ILE A 56 -0.11 -21.33 14.65
N VAL A 57 -0.45 -20.97 15.90
CA VAL A 57 -0.81 -19.60 16.27
C VAL A 57 0.39 -18.68 16.07
N ILE A 58 1.57 -19.11 16.52
CA ILE A 58 2.83 -18.35 16.38
C ILE A 58 3.19 -18.18 14.89
N ILE A 59 3.11 -19.25 14.09
CA ILE A 59 3.39 -19.21 12.65
C ILE A 59 2.44 -18.24 11.95
N VAL A 60 1.13 -18.34 12.21
CA VAL A 60 0.13 -17.48 11.55
C VAL A 60 0.31 -16.02 11.94
N ALA A 61 0.51 -15.71 13.22
CA ALA A 61 0.73 -14.35 13.70
C ALA A 61 2.01 -13.74 13.08
N SER A 62 3.11 -14.51 13.09
CA SER A 62 4.39 -14.09 12.52
C SER A 62 4.29 -13.89 11.00
N ALA A 63 3.62 -14.80 10.30
CA ALA A 63 3.38 -14.68 8.86
C ALA A 63 2.57 -13.43 8.50
N LEU A 64 1.59 -13.02 9.33
CA LEU A 64 0.86 -11.77 9.14
C LEU A 64 1.75 -10.53 9.31
N ILE A 65 2.63 -10.51 10.32
CA ILE A 65 3.60 -9.42 10.53
C ILE A 65 4.55 -9.32 9.35
N VAL A 66 5.14 -10.45 8.95
CA VAL A 66 6.03 -10.56 7.78
C VAL A 66 5.32 -10.09 6.51
N SER A 67 4.07 -10.51 6.30
CA SER A 67 3.27 -10.09 5.14
C SER A 67 3.07 -8.58 5.11
N ALA A 68 2.79 -7.96 6.25
CA ALA A 68 2.62 -6.51 6.35
C ALA A 68 3.94 -5.76 6.13
N ALA A 69 5.07 -6.27 6.64
CA ALA A 69 6.39 -5.70 6.42
C ALA A 69 6.81 -5.76 4.95
N VAL A 70 6.58 -6.89 4.28
CA VAL A 70 6.86 -7.02 2.85
C VAL A 70 5.92 -6.12 2.02
N ALA A 71 4.63 -6.04 2.36
CA ALA A 71 3.69 -5.12 1.71
C ALA A 71 4.14 -3.66 1.82
N ARG A 72 4.66 -3.25 2.99
CA ARG A 72 5.19 -1.90 3.20
C ARG A 72 6.55 -1.63 2.54
N SER A 73 7.26 -2.67 2.09
CA SER A 73 8.60 -2.52 1.52
C SER A 73 8.64 -1.81 0.16
N GLY A 74 7.52 -1.75 -0.55
CA GLY A 74 7.45 -1.09 -1.85
C GLY A 74 8.20 -1.82 -2.97
N VAL A 75 8.63 -3.08 -2.75
CA VAL A 75 9.49 -3.82 -3.70
C VAL A 75 8.69 -4.28 -4.91
N MET A 76 7.45 -4.72 -4.73
CA MET A 76 6.63 -5.21 -5.84
C MET A 76 6.20 -4.10 -6.78
N GLU A 77 5.91 -2.90 -6.28
CA GLU A 77 5.61 -1.72 -7.08
C GLU A 77 6.80 -1.38 -7.99
N VAL A 78 8.04 -1.50 -7.50
CA VAL A 78 9.25 -1.29 -8.32
C VAL A 78 9.42 -2.39 -9.36
N ALA A 79 9.25 -3.66 -8.96
CA ALA A 79 9.39 -4.80 -9.85
C ALA A 79 8.38 -4.71 -11.00
N LEU A 80 7.11 -4.43 -10.68
CA LEU A 80 6.07 -4.28 -11.69
C LEU A 80 6.24 -3.05 -12.54
N LYS A 81 6.74 -1.94 -11.99
CA LYS A 81 6.98 -0.73 -12.79
C LYS A 81 7.97 -0.93 -13.93
N LYS A 82 8.91 -1.87 -13.80
CA LYS A 82 9.83 -2.23 -14.91
C LYS A 82 9.13 -3.04 -16.00
N VAL A 83 8.17 -3.88 -15.63
CA VAL A 83 7.55 -4.87 -16.54
C VAL A 83 6.24 -4.36 -17.15
N ALA A 84 5.40 -3.69 -16.35
CA ALA A 84 4.07 -3.23 -16.72
C ALA A 84 4.03 -2.33 -17.99
N PRO A 85 4.98 -1.41 -18.24
CA PRO A 85 4.97 -0.60 -19.46
C PRO A 85 5.12 -1.41 -20.74
N HIS A 86 5.72 -2.60 -20.67
CA HIS A 86 5.95 -3.47 -21.83
C HIS A 86 4.71 -4.32 -22.17
N VAL A 87 3.68 -4.32 -21.31
CA VAL A 87 2.48 -5.16 -21.47
C VAL A 87 1.26 -4.26 -21.67
N THR A 88 0.88 -4.08 -22.93
CA THR A 88 -0.22 -3.18 -23.33
C THR A 88 -1.57 -3.88 -23.47
N ALA A 89 -1.57 -5.19 -23.76
CA ALA A 89 -2.81 -5.96 -23.89
C ALA A 89 -3.44 -6.23 -22.52
N VAL A 90 -4.76 -5.99 -22.40
CA VAL A 90 -5.53 -6.23 -21.15
C VAL A 90 -5.35 -7.66 -20.65
N GLN A 91 -5.40 -8.66 -21.54
CA GLN A 91 -5.15 -10.05 -21.18
C GLN A 91 -3.73 -10.24 -20.62
N GLY A 92 -2.72 -9.64 -21.23
CA GLY A 92 -1.34 -9.69 -20.75
C GLY A 92 -1.19 -9.06 -19.36
N GLN A 93 -1.88 -7.95 -19.11
CA GLN A 93 -1.89 -7.27 -17.81
C GLN A 93 -2.54 -8.13 -16.73
N ILE A 94 -3.66 -8.80 -17.04
CA ILE A 94 -4.31 -9.75 -16.13
C ILE A 94 -3.34 -10.89 -15.81
N VAL A 95 -2.74 -11.51 -16.82
CA VAL A 95 -1.79 -12.62 -16.63
C VAL A 95 -0.58 -12.20 -15.80
N LEU A 96 -0.01 -11.03 -16.08
CA LEU A 96 1.12 -10.49 -15.32
C LEU A 96 0.75 -10.30 -13.85
N LEU A 97 -0.39 -9.67 -13.56
CA LEU A 97 -0.86 -9.42 -12.19
C LEU A 97 -1.18 -10.72 -11.45
N VAL A 98 -1.87 -11.64 -12.11
CA VAL A 98 -2.26 -12.95 -11.54
C VAL A 98 -1.01 -13.80 -11.27
N ALA A 99 -0.10 -13.91 -12.23
CA ALA A 99 1.14 -14.66 -12.04
C ALA A 99 1.99 -14.07 -10.91
N THR A 100 2.09 -12.73 -10.85
CA THR A 100 2.84 -12.06 -9.78
C THR A 100 2.21 -12.34 -8.41
N VAL A 101 0.90 -12.18 -8.25
CA VAL A 101 0.24 -12.41 -6.96
C VAL A 101 0.29 -13.90 -6.58
N THR A 102 0.21 -14.82 -7.54
CA THR A 102 0.37 -16.26 -7.29
C THR A 102 1.75 -16.58 -6.77
N VAL A 103 2.81 -16.08 -7.41
CA VAL A 103 4.18 -16.28 -6.92
C VAL A 103 4.37 -15.65 -5.55
N LEU A 104 3.87 -14.43 -5.35
CA LEU A 104 3.98 -13.72 -4.08
C LEU A 104 3.26 -14.47 -2.94
N SER A 105 2.06 -14.99 -3.22
CA SER A 105 1.23 -15.71 -2.25
C SER A 105 1.78 -17.09 -1.89
N ALA A 106 2.72 -17.63 -2.66
CA ALA A 106 3.49 -18.80 -2.25
C ALA A 106 4.39 -18.52 -1.03
N PHE A 107 4.74 -17.26 -0.79
CA PHE A 107 5.69 -16.86 0.26
C PHE A 107 5.07 -15.94 1.33
N ILE A 108 3.93 -15.34 1.00
CA ILE A 108 3.21 -14.35 1.80
C ILE A 108 1.77 -14.83 1.98
N LYS A 109 1.11 -14.52 3.10
CA LYS A 109 -0.31 -14.83 3.26
C LYS A 109 -1.14 -14.23 2.12
N ASN A 110 -2.10 -15.00 1.63
CA ASN A 110 -3.03 -14.63 0.54
C ASN A 110 -3.58 -13.20 0.62
N ILE A 111 -4.01 -12.77 1.82
CA ILE A 111 -4.57 -11.43 2.06
C ILE A 111 -3.51 -10.34 1.88
N GLY A 112 -2.29 -10.56 2.39
CA GLY A 112 -1.19 -9.60 2.28
C GLY A 112 -0.72 -9.46 0.85
N ALA A 113 -0.57 -10.56 0.12
CA ALA A 113 -0.23 -10.56 -1.30
C ALA A 113 -1.27 -9.79 -2.14
N LEU A 114 -2.56 -10.04 -1.89
CA LEU A 114 -3.64 -9.35 -2.60
C LEU A 114 -3.69 -7.85 -2.26
N ALA A 115 -3.54 -7.49 -0.99
CA ALA A 115 -3.58 -6.09 -0.53
C ALA A 115 -2.44 -5.27 -1.14
N MET A 116 -1.25 -5.85 -1.27
CA MET A 116 -0.09 -5.22 -1.93
C MET A 116 -0.34 -5.00 -3.43
N MET A 117 -1.02 -5.94 -4.10
CA MET A 117 -1.27 -5.87 -5.54
C MET A 117 -2.50 -5.04 -5.92
N MET A 118 -3.41 -4.77 -4.97
CA MET A 118 -4.66 -4.05 -5.20
C MET A 118 -4.45 -2.62 -5.74
N PRO A 119 -3.56 -1.77 -5.20
CA PRO A 119 -3.30 -0.45 -5.75
C PRO A 119 -2.83 -0.50 -7.21
N VAL A 120 -1.92 -1.44 -7.51
CA VAL A 120 -1.37 -1.61 -8.86
C VAL A 120 -2.46 -2.07 -9.84
N ALA A 121 -3.29 -3.05 -9.44
CA ALA A 121 -4.40 -3.50 -10.27
C ALA A 121 -5.44 -2.41 -10.52
N LEU A 122 -5.72 -1.56 -9.53
CA LEU A 122 -6.59 -0.39 -9.69
C LEU A 122 -6.00 0.63 -10.67
N GLN A 123 -4.70 0.88 -10.58
CA GLN A 123 -4.01 1.79 -11.50
C GLN A 123 -4.01 1.26 -12.93
N VAL A 124 -3.74 -0.04 -13.12
CA VAL A 124 -3.79 -0.72 -14.42
C VAL A 124 -5.21 -0.68 -14.99
N ALA A 125 -6.24 -0.93 -14.17
CA ALA A 125 -7.63 -0.84 -14.59
C ALA A 125 -8.00 0.57 -15.09
N ARG A 126 -7.54 1.61 -14.38
CA ARG A 126 -7.73 3.01 -14.79
C ARG A 126 -7.04 3.32 -16.12
N ARG A 127 -5.77 2.93 -16.28
CA ARG A 127 -5.00 3.17 -17.52
C ARG A 127 -5.57 2.44 -18.73
N SER A 128 -6.10 1.24 -18.53
CA SER A 128 -6.69 0.40 -19.58
C SER A 128 -8.19 0.66 -19.78
N ASN A 129 -8.77 1.66 -19.10
CA ASN A 129 -10.21 1.99 -19.11
C ASN A 129 -11.12 0.76 -18.91
N ALA A 130 -10.70 -0.16 -18.04
CA ALA A 130 -11.36 -1.43 -17.77
C ALA A 130 -11.88 -1.44 -16.32
N SER A 131 -12.89 -2.28 -16.04
CA SER A 131 -13.44 -2.36 -14.68
C SER A 131 -12.42 -2.98 -13.71
N PRO A 132 -12.29 -2.46 -12.47
CA PRO A 132 -11.43 -3.04 -11.45
C PRO A 132 -11.68 -4.53 -11.17
N SER A 133 -12.94 -4.95 -11.25
CA SER A 133 -13.38 -6.33 -11.01
C SER A 133 -12.73 -7.32 -11.99
N CYS A 134 -12.43 -6.90 -13.23
CA CYS A 134 -11.74 -7.73 -14.21
C CYS A 134 -10.30 -8.09 -13.80
N PHE A 135 -9.65 -7.33 -12.93
CA PHE A 135 -8.30 -7.63 -12.43
C PHE A 135 -8.32 -8.21 -11.01
N LEU A 136 -9.13 -7.61 -10.12
CA LEU A 136 -9.15 -7.99 -8.70
C LEU A 136 -9.65 -9.41 -8.47
N MET A 137 -10.68 -9.86 -9.20
CA MET A 137 -11.25 -11.20 -9.02
C MET A 137 -10.25 -12.29 -9.47
N PRO A 138 -9.65 -12.23 -10.66
CA PRO A 138 -8.54 -13.11 -11.07
C PRO A 138 -7.39 -13.15 -10.08
N MET A 139 -6.94 -12.00 -9.58
CA MET A 139 -5.86 -11.95 -8.61
C MET A 139 -6.23 -12.62 -7.29
N ALA A 140 -7.50 -12.52 -6.85
CA ALA A 140 -7.95 -13.24 -5.66
C ALA A 140 -7.82 -14.76 -5.83
N PHE A 141 -8.21 -15.29 -7.00
CA PHE A 141 -7.98 -16.71 -7.32
C PHE A 141 -6.49 -17.06 -7.42
N GLY A 142 -5.70 -16.22 -8.08
CA GLY A 142 -4.25 -16.39 -8.19
C GLY A 142 -3.57 -16.44 -6.82
N SER A 143 -3.98 -15.57 -5.89
CA SER A 143 -3.50 -15.53 -4.51
C SER A 143 -3.82 -16.84 -3.76
N LEU A 144 -5.04 -17.36 -3.89
CA LEU A 144 -5.42 -18.64 -3.28
C LEU A 144 -4.60 -19.81 -3.84
N LEU A 145 -4.37 -19.84 -5.16
CA LEU A 145 -3.58 -20.88 -5.82
C LEU A 145 -2.11 -20.83 -5.41
N GLY A 146 -1.54 -19.64 -5.27
CA GLY A 146 -0.15 -19.45 -4.82
C GLY A 146 0.10 -20.05 -3.44
N GLY A 147 -0.85 -19.87 -2.52
CA GLY A 147 -0.75 -20.40 -1.16
C GLY A 147 -0.71 -21.94 -1.07
N LEU A 148 -1.02 -22.66 -2.15
CA LEU A 148 -0.93 -24.12 -2.21
C LEU A 148 0.51 -24.62 -2.37
N VAL A 149 1.45 -23.77 -2.80
CA VAL A 149 2.81 -24.17 -3.19
C VAL A 149 3.69 -24.48 -1.98
N THR A 150 3.49 -23.78 -0.86
CA THR A 150 4.35 -23.93 0.32
C THR A 150 3.54 -24.25 1.57
N LEU A 151 4.23 -24.79 2.57
CA LEU A 151 3.64 -25.06 3.88
C LEU A 151 3.05 -23.80 4.54
N VAL A 152 3.70 -22.64 4.38
CA VAL A 152 3.29 -21.38 5.05
C VAL A 152 2.22 -20.62 4.27
N GLY A 153 2.04 -20.91 2.98
CA GLY A 153 1.09 -20.22 2.13
C GLY A 153 -0.34 -20.23 2.65
N THR A 154 -0.79 -21.33 3.28
CA THR A 154 -2.14 -21.43 3.86
C THR A 154 -2.19 -22.18 5.20
N SER A 155 -3.16 -21.83 6.05
CA SER A 155 -3.35 -22.50 7.34
C SER A 155 -3.72 -24.00 7.24
N PRO A 156 -4.47 -24.48 6.23
CA PRO A 156 -4.70 -25.92 6.07
C PRO A 156 -3.42 -26.73 5.89
N ASN A 157 -2.43 -26.22 5.14
CA ASN A 157 -1.15 -26.91 4.94
C ASN A 157 -0.40 -27.09 6.27
N ILE A 158 -0.40 -26.06 7.12
CA ILE A 158 0.19 -26.13 8.46
C ILE A 158 -0.54 -27.17 9.32
N ILE A 159 -1.88 -27.16 9.32
CA ILE A 159 -2.70 -28.10 10.10
C ILE A 159 -2.44 -29.54 9.66
N VAL A 160 -2.48 -29.82 8.35
CA VAL A 160 -2.24 -31.16 7.80
C VAL A 160 -0.81 -31.64 8.11
N THR A 161 0.17 -30.74 8.07
CA THR A 161 1.55 -31.04 8.47
C THR A 161 1.65 -31.53 9.90
N ARG A 162 0.97 -30.84 10.82
CA ARG A 162 0.91 -31.25 12.22
C ARG A 162 0.22 -32.61 12.39
N VAL A 163 -0.96 -32.79 11.79
CA VAL A 163 -1.69 -34.06 11.89
C VAL A 163 -0.85 -35.21 11.37
N ARG A 164 -0.12 -35.03 10.26
CA ARG A 164 0.81 -36.03 9.75
C ARG A 164 1.95 -36.31 10.73
N ALA A 165 2.52 -35.28 11.35
CA ALA A 165 3.57 -35.44 12.36
C ALA A 165 3.06 -36.24 13.58
N GLU A 166 1.84 -35.98 14.04
CA GLU A 166 1.22 -36.71 15.15
C GLU A 166 0.94 -38.18 14.81
N LEU A 167 0.50 -38.46 13.58
CA LEU A 167 0.15 -39.82 13.15
C LEU A 167 1.35 -40.67 12.72
N THR A 168 2.36 -40.06 12.11
CA THR A 168 3.46 -40.77 11.42
C THR A 168 4.86 -40.42 11.95
N GLY A 169 4.96 -39.44 12.85
CA GLY A 169 6.24 -38.91 13.33
C GLY A 169 7.00 -38.04 12.32
N GLN A 170 6.48 -37.87 11.10
CA GLN A 170 7.14 -37.10 10.03
C GLN A 170 6.26 -35.93 9.55
N PRO A 171 6.59 -34.67 9.87
CA PRO A 171 5.92 -33.52 9.29
C PRO A 171 6.23 -33.39 7.78
N PHE A 172 5.37 -32.70 7.03
CA PHE A 172 5.74 -32.18 5.71
C PHE A 172 6.81 -31.09 5.84
N GLY A 173 7.77 -31.12 4.92
CA GLY A 173 8.74 -30.04 4.72
C GLY A 173 8.11 -28.81 4.07
N MET A 174 8.89 -27.71 4.04
CA MET A 174 8.43 -26.42 3.48
C MET A 174 7.90 -26.53 2.05
N PHE A 175 8.56 -27.35 1.21
CA PHE A 175 8.29 -27.47 -0.23
C PHE A 175 7.70 -28.82 -0.65
N ASP A 176 7.28 -29.68 0.29
CA ASP A 176 6.66 -30.97 -0.05
C ASP A 176 5.34 -30.79 -0.83
N PHE A 177 4.67 -29.66 -0.63
CA PHE A 177 3.47 -29.28 -1.37
C PHE A 177 3.76 -28.74 -2.78
N ALA A 178 5.00 -28.34 -3.06
CA ALA A 178 5.35 -27.61 -4.28
C ALA A 178 5.09 -28.38 -5.58
N PRO A 179 5.35 -29.71 -5.70
CA PRO A 179 5.09 -30.43 -6.95
C PRO A 179 3.61 -30.35 -7.37
N VAL A 180 2.69 -30.54 -6.43
CA VAL A 180 1.24 -30.45 -6.70
C VAL A 180 0.81 -29.00 -6.79
N GLY A 181 1.28 -28.15 -5.87
CA GLY A 181 0.93 -26.74 -5.80
C GLY A 181 1.34 -25.96 -7.05
N VAL A 182 2.54 -26.19 -7.59
CA VAL A 182 3.02 -25.54 -8.82
C VAL A 182 2.20 -25.98 -10.03
N VAL A 183 1.85 -27.27 -10.13
CA VAL A 183 0.98 -27.76 -11.22
C VAL A 183 -0.39 -27.11 -11.15
N LEU A 184 -1.01 -27.05 -9.97
CA LEU A 184 -2.31 -26.41 -9.78
C LEU A 184 -2.24 -24.88 -10.00
N ALA A 185 -1.18 -24.23 -9.53
CA ALA A 185 -0.98 -22.80 -9.70
C ALA A 185 -0.79 -22.44 -11.18
N THR A 186 0.04 -23.18 -11.91
CA THR A 186 0.23 -22.97 -13.35
C THR A 186 -1.03 -23.26 -14.15
N ALA A 187 -1.73 -24.37 -13.86
CA ALA A 187 -3.01 -24.69 -14.49
C ALA A 187 -4.07 -23.62 -14.21
N GLY A 188 -4.15 -23.11 -12.98
CA GLY A 188 -5.08 -22.06 -12.61
C GLY A 188 -4.75 -20.70 -13.23
N VAL A 189 -3.46 -20.32 -13.29
CA VAL A 189 -3.02 -19.12 -14.02
C VAL A 189 -3.36 -19.24 -15.51
N ALA A 190 -3.13 -20.40 -16.12
CA ALA A 190 -3.51 -20.65 -17.52
C ALA A 190 -5.03 -20.61 -17.73
N PHE A 191 -5.80 -21.20 -16.80
CA PHE A 191 -7.25 -21.14 -16.83
C PHE A 191 -7.75 -19.70 -16.74
N VAL A 192 -7.19 -18.89 -15.84
CA VAL A 192 -7.53 -17.46 -15.72
C VAL A 192 -7.10 -16.68 -16.97
N ALA A 193 -5.94 -17.01 -17.55
CA ALA A 193 -5.44 -16.39 -18.79
C ALA A 193 -6.38 -16.61 -19.99
N LEU A 194 -7.03 -17.77 -20.07
CA LEU A 194 -7.95 -18.15 -21.15
C LEU A 194 -9.40 -17.76 -20.82
N GLY A 195 -9.78 -17.94 -19.56
CA GLY A 195 -11.13 -17.76 -19.03
C GLY A 195 -11.45 -16.34 -18.59
N TYR A 196 -10.54 -15.37 -18.72
CA TYR A 196 -10.80 -13.98 -18.31
C TYR A 196 -12.05 -13.37 -18.96
N ARG A 197 -12.46 -13.87 -20.14
CA ARG A 197 -13.68 -13.43 -20.84
C ARG A 197 -14.97 -13.87 -20.16
N LEU A 198 -14.92 -14.90 -19.31
CA LEU A 198 -16.05 -15.38 -18.53
C LEU A 198 -16.33 -14.48 -17.31
N LEU A 199 -15.40 -13.57 -16.98
CA LEU A 199 -15.55 -12.67 -15.85
C LEU A 199 -16.63 -11.62 -16.15
N PRO A 200 -17.58 -11.40 -15.23
CA PRO A 200 -18.64 -10.43 -15.42
C PRO A 200 -18.06 -9.02 -15.55
N SER A 201 -18.00 -8.52 -16.78
CA SER A 201 -17.40 -7.22 -17.12
C SER A 201 -18.31 -6.04 -16.74
N GLY A 202 -19.58 -6.29 -16.43
CA GLY A 202 -20.60 -5.27 -16.12
C GLY A 202 -20.73 -4.88 -14.65
N ARG A 203 -20.03 -5.54 -13.72
CA ARG A 203 -20.04 -5.12 -12.30
C ARG A 203 -19.13 -3.93 -12.13
N LYS A 204 -19.69 -2.73 -12.31
CA LYS A 204 -19.11 -1.50 -11.75
C LYS A 204 -19.10 -1.69 -10.23
N GLY A 205 -17.91 -1.83 -9.63
CA GLY A 205 -17.78 -1.79 -8.18
C GLY A 205 -18.48 -0.54 -7.66
N SER A 206 -19.14 -0.63 -6.49
CA SER A 206 -20.02 0.43 -5.96
C SER A 206 -19.42 1.81 -6.22
N THR A 207 -20.08 2.55 -7.10
CA THR A 207 -19.66 3.86 -7.58
C THR A 207 -19.54 4.91 -6.45
N SER A 208 -19.92 4.58 -5.22
CA SER A 208 -19.96 5.48 -4.08
C SER A 208 -18.62 5.74 -3.37
N LEU A 209 -17.66 4.79 -3.34
CA LEU A 209 -16.35 5.05 -2.70
C LEU A 209 -15.30 5.61 -3.66
N THR A 210 -15.42 5.33 -4.96
CA THR A 210 -14.39 5.71 -5.95
C THR A 210 -14.52 7.14 -6.45
N GLU A 211 -15.70 7.77 -6.36
CA GLU A 211 -15.86 9.21 -6.68
C GLU A 211 -15.24 10.13 -5.62
N GLY A 212 -15.01 9.64 -4.39
CA GLY A 212 -14.19 10.32 -3.38
C GLY A 212 -12.69 10.07 -3.50
N LEU A 213 -12.27 9.21 -4.44
CA LEU A 213 -10.89 8.70 -4.62
C LEU A 213 -10.31 9.08 -6.00
N VAL A 214 -10.83 10.13 -6.64
CA VAL A 214 -10.08 10.84 -7.67
C VAL A 214 -8.92 11.50 -6.94
N ILE A 215 -7.70 10.97 -7.13
CA ILE A 215 -6.48 11.66 -6.71
C ILE A 215 -6.46 12.93 -7.55
N PRO A 216 -6.67 14.10 -6.95
CA PRO A 216 -6.80 15.30 -7.75
C PRO A 216 -5.38 15.70 -8.19
N ASP A 217 -5.22 16.15 -9.44
CA ASP A 217 -3.91 16.57 -9.94
C ASP A 217 -3.41 17.73 -9.09
N TYR A 218 -2.24 17.59 -8.48
CA TYR A 218 -1.66 18.61 -7.62
C TYR A 218 -0.79 19.55 -8.44
N LEU A 219 -0.83 20.83 -8.11
CA LEU A 219 0.12 21.81 -8.61
C LEU A 219 1.26 22.00 -7.61
N ILE A 220 2.50 21.85 -8.06
CA ILE A 220 3.72 22.20 -7.29
C ILE A 220 4.57 23.24 -8.02
N GLU A 221 5.35 24.01 -7.26
CA GLU A 221 6.38 24.91 -7.79
C GLU A 221 7.78 24.28 -7.67
N CYS A 222 8.51 24.22 -8.77
CA CYS A 222 9.85 23.65 -8.83
C CYS A 222 10.83 24.59 -9.53
N ARG A 223 11.96 24.88 -8.91
CA ARG A 223 13.06 25.65 -9.50
C ARG A 223 14.02 24.74 -10.26
N VAL A 224 14.38 25.17 -11.47
CA VAL A 224 15.47 24.61 -12.26
C VAL A 224 16.80 25.16 -11.71
N THR A 225 17.66 24.27 -11.22
CA THR A 225 18.98 24.64 -10.67
C THR A 225 20.09 24.33 -11.68
N ALA A 226 21.31 24.83 -11.44
CA ALA A 226 22.48 24.50 -12.25
C ALA A 226 22.70 22.99 -12.44
N GLY A 227 22.32 22.18 -11.44
CA GLY A 227 22.47 20.72 -11.47
C GLY A 227 21.28 19.95 -12.07
N SER A 228 20.25 20.65 -12.56
CA SER A 228 19.05 20.03 -13.11
C SER A 228 19.32 19.39 -14.48
N ALA A 229 18.83 18.17 -14.69
CA ALA A 229 19.05 17.41 -15.94
C ALA A 229 18.32 17.99 -17.17
N VAL A 230 17.51 19.04 -16.96
CA VAL A 230 16.62 19.65 -17.94
C VAL A 230 17.05 21.06 -18.37
N VAL A 231 18.18 21.56 -17.85
CA VAL A 231 18.76 22.84 -18.31
C VAL A 231 19.09 22.74 -19.80
N GLY A 232 18.59 23.69 -20.59
CA GLY A 232 18.78 23.74 -22.04
C GLY A 232 17.92 22.75 -22.84
N ARG A 233 17.05 21.96 -22.19
CA ARG A 233 16.11 21.05 -22.85
C ARG A 233 14.74 21.69 -23.05
N THR A 234 13.93 21.07 -23.91
CA THR A 234 12.55 21.54 -24.15
C THR A 234 11.58 21.04 -23.07
N VAL A 235 10.43 21.71 -22.93
CA VAL A 235 9.31 21.23 -22.09
C VAL A 235 8.90 19.80 -22.49
N ARG A 236 8.88 19.49 -23.80
CA ARG A 236 8.59 18.14 -24.29
C ARG A 236 9.57 17.10 -23.76
N ASP A 237 10.85 17.43 -23.66
CA ASP A 237 11.86 16.51 -23.15
C ASP A 237 11.70 16.24 -21.66
N LEU A 238 11.31 17.26 -20.87
CA LEU A 238 10.97 17.10 -19.45
C LEU A 238 9.75 16.18 -19.27
N ILE A 239 8.69 16.40 -20.05
CA ILE A 239 7.47 15.58 -19.98
C ILE A 239 7.80 14.12 -20.36
N ARG A 240 8.60 13.90 -21.41
CA ARG A 240 9.06 12.57 -21.81
C ARG A 240 9.95 11.90 -20.77
N LEU A 241 10.84 12.64 -20.12
CA LEU A 241 11.69 12.14 -19.02
C LEU A 241 10.84 11.61 -17.83
N CYS A 242 9.64 12.14 -17.70
CA CYS A 242 8.67 11.82 -16.66
C CYS A 242 7.52 10.94 -17.18
N ASP A 243 7.76 10.15 -18.23
CA ASP A 243 6.82 9.15 -18.77
C ASP A 243 5.46 9.73 -19.20
N ASN A 244 5.40 11.03 -19.54
CA ASN A 244 4.17 11.78 -19.84
C ASN A 244 3.13 11.79 -18.70
N GLU A 245 3.56 11.60 -17.45
CA GLU A 245 2.66 11.57 -16.29
C GLU A 245 2.53 12.94 -15.58
N ILE A 246 3.20 13.97 -16.09
CA ILE A 246 3.12 15.35 -15.59
C ILE A 246 2.80 16.33 -16.71
N THR A 247 2.15 17.43 -16.34
CA THR A 247 1.92 18.58 -17.22
C THR A 247 2.66 19.80 -16.68
N VAL A 248 3.37 20.52 -17.56
CA VAL A 248 3.90 21.85 -17.22
C VAL A 248 2.80 22.87 -17.51
N THR A 249 2.22 23.49 -16.49
CA THR A 249 1.13 24.46 -16.64
C THR A 249 1.62 25.90 -16.79
N GLY A 250 2.87 26.17 -16.40
CA GLY A 250 3.48 27.48 -16.55
C GLY A 250 4.99 27.47 -16.33
N ILE A 251 5.66 28.45 -16.92
CA ILE A 251 7.09 28.73 -16.72
C ILE A 251 7.22 30.19 -16.29
N ILE A 252 7.94 30.42 -15.20
CA ILE A 252 8.21 31.75 -14.68
C ILE A 252 9.71 31.97 -14.77
N ARG A 253 10.12 32.90 -15.62
CA ARG A 253 11.53 33.23 -15.85
C ARG A 253 12.10 33.98 -14.66
N HIS A 254 13.38 33.78 -14.38
CA HIS A 254 14.11 34.48 -13.31
C HIS A 254 13.95 36.01 -13.31
N LYS A 255 13.72 36.64 -14.49
CA LYS A 255 13.50 38.08 -14.63
C LYS A 255 12.03 38.53 -14.47
N GLY A 256 11.15 37.68 -13.92
CA GLY A 256 9.77 38.02 -13.58
C GLY A 256 8.74 37.89 -14.72
N GLY A 257 9.12 37.30 -15.86
CA GLY A 257 8.22 37.09 -17.00
C GLY A 257 7.58 35.69 -17.00
N ARG A 258 6.27 35.60 -17.26
CA ARG A 258 5.59 34.33 -17.54
C ARG A 258 5.80 33.92 -18.99
N THR A 259 6.02 32.64 -19.24
CA THR A 259 6.09 32.05 -20.57
C THR A 259 5.09 30.91 -20.66
N THR A 260 4.32 30.87 -21.75
CA THR A 260 3.45 29.74 -22.06
C THR A 260 4.31 28.49 -22.25
N PRO A 261 3.99 27.36 -21.59
CA PRO A 261 4.79 26.13 -21.66
C PRO A 261 4.54 25.39 -22.99
N LEU A 262 4.93 26.01 -24.11
CA LEU A 262 4.87 25.35 -25.41
C LEU A 262 5.84 24.15 -25.43
N PRO A 263 5.54 23.06 -26.18
CA PRO A 263 6.37 21.85 -26.17
C PRO A 263 7.83 22.08 -26.54
N ASP A 264 8.11 23.10 -27.36
CA ASP A 264 9.41 23.52 -27.86
C ASP A 264 10.09 24.59 -26.98
N ALA A 265 9.42 25.08 -25.93
CA ALA A 265 9.99 26.07 -25.03
C ALA A 265 11.20 25.51 -24.28
N ILE A 266 12.32 26.24 -24.31
CA ILE A 266 13.58 25.84 -23.67
C ILE A 266 13.58 26.26 -22.19
N LEU A 267 13.92 25.31 -21.33
CA LEU A 267 14.07 25.47 -19.88
C LEU A 267 15.45 26.02 -19.55
N ARG A 268 15.51 27.06 -18.71
CA ARG A 268 16.75 27.74 -18.31
C ARG A 268 16.98 27.60 -16.83
N GLU A 269 18.24 27.69 -16.43
CA GLU A 269 18.58 27.80 -15.01
C GLU A 269 17.87 29.00 -14.37
N GLY A 270 17.33 28.79 -13.16
CA GLY A 270 16.60 29.80 -12.40
C GLY A 270 15.12 29.91 -12.75
N ASP A 271 14.63 29.21 -13.79
CA ASP A 271 13.20 29.14 -14.09
C ASP A 271 12.44 28.42 -12.97
N ILE A 272 11.23 28.90 -12.68
CA ILE A 272 10.27 28.21 -11.81
C ILE A 272 9.20 27.58 -12.70
N LEU A 273 9.04 26.27 -12.56
CA LEU A 273 8.09 25.44 -13.28
C LEU A 273 6.88 25.18 -12.40
N LEU A 274 5.70 25.42 -12.96
CA LEU A 274 4.43 24.98 -12.38
C LEU A 274 4.13 23.60 -12.95
N LEU A 275 4.21 22.57 -12.12
CA LEU A 275 4.01 21.17 -12.51
C LEU A 275 2.69 20.67 -11.94
N GLU A 276 1.86 20.07 -12.79
CA GLU A 276 0.58 19.48 -12.44
C GLU A 276 0.60 17.96 -12.69
N GLY A 277 0.15 17.16 -11.71
CA GLY A 277 -0.01 15.71 -11.85
C GLY A 277 -0.26 14.98 -10.53
N GLU A 278 -0.33 13.65 -10.58
CA GLU A 278 -0.46 12.81 -9.38
C GLU A 278 0.79 12.94 -8.47
N PRO A 279 0.67 12.85 -7.13
CA PRO A 279 1.78 13.05 -6.20
C PRO A 279 3.02 12.19 -6.52
N GLU A 280 2.82 10.92 -6.84
CA GLU A 280 3.91 9.99 -7.19
C GLU A 280 4.59 10.36 -8.51
N ALA A 281 3.86 10.94 -9.47
CA ALA A 281 4.42 11.40 -10.73
C ALA A 281 5.24 12.67 -10.53
N LEU A 282 4.74 13.60 -9.71
CA LEU A 282 5.42 14.83 -9.32
C LEU A 282 6.72 14.56 -8.54
N GLU A 283 6.69 13.68 -7.55
CA GLU A 283 7.90 13.26 -6.82
C GLU A 283 8.99 12.77 -7.78
N ARG A 284 8.59 11.90 -8.71
CA ARG A 284 9.51 11.34 -9.70
C ARG A 284 10.04 12.38 -10.65
N ALA A 285 9.21 13.34 -11.06
CA ALA A 285 9.66 14.46 -11.86
C ALA A 285 10.72 15.28 -11.13
N VAL A 286 10.49 15.63 -9.86
CA VAL A 286 11.46 16.36 -9.02
C VAL A 286 12.77 15.58 -8.91
N ALA A 287 12.71 14.29 -8.60
CA ALA A 287 13.89 13.44 -8.43
C ALA A 287 14.66 13.20 -9.74
N ARG A 288 13.98 12.86 -10.84
CA ARG A 288 14.62 12.55 -12.14
C ARG A 288 15.19 13.77 -12.82
N ALA A 289 14.43 14.88 -12.83
CA ALA A 289 14.89 16.13 -13.43
C ALA A 289 15.85 16.91 -12.51
N ARG A 290 16.06 16.44 -11.27
CA ARG A 290 16.85 17.09 -10.22
C ARG A 290 16.41 18.54 -10.01
N LEU A 291 15.10 18.73 -9.86
CA LEU A 291 14.51 20.03 -9.58
C LEU A 291 14.53 20.30 -8.08
N LYS A 292 14.53 21.56 -7.69
CA LYS A 292 14.39 21.96 -6.29
C LYS A 292 12.96 22.42 -6.04
N LEU A 293 12.27 21.89 -5.03
CA LEU A 293 10.96 22.39 -4.63
C LEU A 293 11.08 23.83 -4.11
N GLU A 294 10.26 24.74 -4.64
CA GLU A 294 10.13 26.08 -4.08
C GLU A 294 9.39 26.01 -2.74
N GLY A 295 9.85 26.77 -1.75
CA GLY A 295 9.36 26.69 -0.36
C GLY A 295 10.22 25.84 0.58
N GLU A 296 11.22 25.10 0.06
CA GLU A 296 12.31 24.52 0.86
C GLU A 296 13.51 25.49 0.95
N GLU A 297 13.42 26.43 1.88
CA GLU A 297 14.62 27.01 2.47
C GLU A 297 14.93 26.25 3.74
N ARG A 298 16.13 25.63 3.75
CA ARG A 298 16.78 24.94 4.88
C ARG A 298 16.10 25.25 6.22
N SER A 299 15.39 24.26 6.78
CA SER A 299 15.30 24.21 8.22
C SER A 299 16.73 23.99 8.73
N THR A 300 17.34 25.05 9.22
CA THR A 300 18.44 24.96 10.18
C THR A 300 17.90 24.26 11.42
N TRP A 301 17.99 22.94 11.45
CA TRP A 301 18.14 22.18 12.67
C TRP A 301 19.31 21.22 12.49
N THR A 302 20.23 21.38 13.41
CA THR A 302 21.57 20.81 13.51
C THR A 302 21.53 19.29 13.60
N ASN A 303 22.59 18.67 13.07
CA ASN A 303 23.00 17.27 13.25
C ASN A 303 22.10 16.16 12.69
N GLY A 304 22.60 15.56 11.60
CA GLY A 304 22.70 14.10 11.44
C GLY A 304 21.48 13.30 11.85
N LEU A 305 20.43 13.35 11.04
CA LEU A 305 19.37 12.35 10.82
C LEU A 305 18.46 13.01 9.79
N VAL A 306 18.45 12.53 8.55
CA VAL A 306 17.57 13.06 7.50
C VAL A 306 16.14 12.66 7.88
N HIS A 307 15.44 13.54 8.61
CA HIS A 307 14.08 13.31 9.04
C HIS A 307 13.09 13.41 7.88
N GLU A 308 12.14 12.48 7.93
CA GLU A 308 11.06 12.18 7.01
C GLU A 308 10.20 13.42 6.72
N ILE A 309 9.89 13.67 5.44
CA ILE A 309 8.94 14.72 5.07
C ILE A 309 7.54 14.13 5.15
N SER A 310 6.90 14.23 6.31
CA SER A 310 5.48 13.91 6.46
C SER A 310 4.66 15.19 6.30
N GLY A 311 3.58 15.11 5.52
CA GLY A 311 2.67 16.22 5.21
C GLY A 311 1.22 15.75 5.30
N VAL A 312 0.30 16.68 5.56
CA VAL A 312 -1.14 16.39 5.72
C VAL A 312 -1.91 16.97 4.55
N GLU A 313 -2.77 16.15 3.95
CA GLU A 313 -3.77 16.59 2.97
C GLU A 313 -4.98 17.17 3.72
N ALA A 314 -5.43 18.36 3.34
CA ALA A 314 -6.61 18.98 3.95
C ALA A 314 -7.47 19.66 2.89
N VAL A 315 -8.79 19.54 3.01
CA VAL A 315 -9.74 20.30 2.19
C VAL A 315 -10.12 21.59 2.88
N VAL A 316 -10.11 22.68 2.13
CA VAL A 316 -10.64 23.98 2.55
C VAL A 316 -12.14 23.85 2.75
N GLY A 317 -12.57 23.90 4.02
CA GLY A 317 -13.99 23.83 4.38
C GLY A 317 -14.76 25.10 4.00
N PRO A 318 -16.11 25.05 4.00
CA PRO A 318 -16.96 26.19 3.65
C PRO A 318 -16.85 27.36 4.62
N VAL A 319 -16.37 27.13 5.85
CA VAL A 319 -16.17 28.15 6.89
C VAL A 319 -14.67 28.45 7.10
N SER A 320 -13.81 28.01 6.18
CA SER A 320 -12.38 28.24 6.31
C SER A 320 -12.03 29.73 6.14
N ILE A 321 -11.19 30.23 7.06
CA ILE A 321 -10.66 31.60 6.99
C ILE A 321 -9.73 31.82 5.78
N LEU A 322 -9.30 30.73 5.13
CA LEU A 322 -8.46 30.76 3.95
C LEU A 322 -9.24 31.18 2.69
N VAL A 323 -10.57 31.01 2.69
CA VAL A 323 -11.40 31.31 1.52
C VAL A 323 -11.29 32.79 1.14
N GLY A 324 -11.07 33.06 -0.14
CA GLY A 324 -10.97 34.43 -0.69
C GLY A 324 -9.63 35.11 -0.46
N HIS A 325 -8.66 34.45 0.19
CA HIS A 325 -7.33 34.99 0.43
C HIS A 325 -6.27 34.24 -0.37
N THR A 326 -5.19 34.94 -0.71
CA THR A 326 -4.04 34.28 -1.34
C THR A 326 -3.23 33.51 -0.31
N ALA A 327 -2.70 32.35 -0.69
CA ALA A 327 -1.87 31.56 0.22
C ALA A 327 -0.64 32.34 0.73
N GLY A 328 -0.13 33.28 -0.06
CA GLY A 328 0.93 34.20 0.31
C GLY A 328 0.54 35.24 1.35
N ARG A 329 -0.68 35.80 1.26
CA ARG A 329 -1.15 36.87 2.17
C ARG A 329 -1.45 36.38 3.58
N MET A 330 -1.81 35.10 3.72
CA MET A 330 -2.09 34.48 5.02
C MET A 330 -0.83 34.22 5.86
N ALA A 331 0.37 34.42 5.30
CA ALA A 331 1.65 34.20 5.98
C ALA A 331 1.66 32.86 6.76
N LEU A 332 1.10 31.79 6.16
CA LEU A 332 0.98 30.47 6.80
C LEU A 332 2.31 29.98 7.38
N ARG A 333 3.41 30.36 6.73
CA ARG A 333 4.78 30.12 7.16
C ARG A 333 5.15 30.85 8.45
N GLU A 334 4.87 32.15 8.54
CA GLU A 334 5.32 33.00 9.66
C GLU A 334 4.37 32.96 10.86
N GLY A 335 3.06 32.93 10.62
CA GLY A 335 2.04 32.92 11.68
C GLY A 335 1.74 31.53 12.22
N PHE A 336 1.72 30.51 11.36
CA PHE A 336 1.27 29.16 11.73
C PHE A 336 2.37 28.10 11.66
N ASN A 337 3.56 28.42 11.15
CA ASN A 337 4.63 27.45 10.87
C ASN A 337 4.14 26.29 9.97
N ILE A 338 3.28 26.62 9.01
CA ILE A 338 2.72 25.70 8.02
C ILE A 338 3.19 26.11 6.63
N HIS A 339 3.74 25.16 5.90
CA HIS A 339 4.21 25.33 4.54
C HIS A 339 3.20 24.72 3.56
N LEU A 340 2.69 25.54 2.64
CA LEU A 340 1.90 25.06 1.52
C LEU A 340 2.83 24.48 0.45
N VAL A 341 2.69 23.19 0.20
CA VAL A 341 3.52 22.44 -0.76
C VAL A 341 2.81 22.31 -2.10
N ALA A 342 1.50 22.04 -2.06
CA ALA A 342 0.70 21.86 -3.26
C ALA A 342 -0.75 22.28 -3.07
N VAL A 343 -1.42 22.63 -4.17
CA VAL A 343 -2.85 22.92 -4.21
C VAL A 343 -3.47 22.12 -5.35
N SER A 344 -4.67 21.57 -5.13
CA SER A 344 -5.49 20.99 -6.17
C SER A 344 -6.91 21.54 -6.14
N ARG A 345 -7.50 21.75 -7.32
CA ARG A 345 -8.85 22.28 -7.51
C ARG A 345 -9.60 21.45 -8.54
N ARG A 346 -10.76 20.92 -8.14
CA ARG A 346 -11.56 20.04 -9.02
C ARG A 346 -12.00 20.78 -10.29
N GLY A 347 -11.63 20.21 -11.45
CA GLY A 347 -12.12 20.65 -12.76
C GLY A 347 -11.55 21.98 -13.26
N ARG A 348 -10.54 22.55 -12.59
CA ARG A 348 -9.84 23.75 -13.07
C ARG A 348 -8.33 23.57 -12.98
N ARG A 349 -7.67 23.73 -14.13
CA ARG A 349 -6.21 23.80 -14.21
C ARG A 349 -5.73 25.12 -13.60
N ILE A 350 -4.83 25.01 -12.63
CA ILE A 350 -4.22 26.16 -11.99
C ILE A 350 -2.95 26.54 -12.78
N THR A 351 -2.88 27.79 -13.20
CA THR A 351 -1.74 28.36 -13.96
C THR A 351 -1.03 29.49 -13.20
N GLU A 352 -1.50 29.77 -12.00
CA GLU A 352 -0.98 30.81 -11.11
C GLU A 352 0.06 30.23 -10.15
N ARG A 353 0.89 31.10 -9.58
CA ARG A 353 1.84 30.71 -8.54
C ARG A 353 1.11 30.29 -7.29
N LEU A 354 1.62 29.29 -6.57
CA LEU A 354 1.12 28.86 -5.27
C LEU A 354 0.93 30.04 -4.30
N HIS A 355 1.84 31.01 -4.30
CA HIS A 355 1.75 32.21 -3.48
C HIS A 355 0.56 33.13 -3.84
N ASP A 356 0.20 33.18 -5.12
CA ASP A 356 -0.80 34.13 -5.66
C ASP A 356 -2.20 33.50 -5.79
N ILE A 357 -2.34 32.19 -5.64
CA ILE A 357 -3.63 31.49 -5.74
C ILE A 357 -4.57 31.97 -4.64
N ILE A 358 -5.75 32.45 -5.04
CA ILE A 358 -6.87 32.70 -4.15
C ILE A 358 -7.53 31.37 -3.81
N LEU A 359 -7.49 30.98 -2.53
CA LEU A 359 -8.05 29.72 -2.03
C LEU A 359 -9.58 29.77 -2.01
N GLN A 360 -10.20 28.64 -2.37
CA GLN A 360 -11.65 28.47 -2.49
C GLN A 360 -12.12 27.26 -1.69
N THR A 361 -13.39 27.28 -1.29
CA THR A 361 -14.04 26.13 -0.68
C THR A 361 -13.93 24.91 -1.58
N GLY A 362 -13.47 23.78 -1.02
CA GLY A 362 -13.26 22.53 -1.75
C GLY A 362 -11.88 22.38 -2.38
N ASP A 363 -10.99 23.38 -2.29
CA ASP A 363 -9.58 23.19 -2.64
C ASP A 363 -8.93 22.15 -1.71
N VAL A 364 -8.08 21.31 -2.29
CA VAL A 364 -7.27 20.34 -1.54
C VAL A 364 -5.86 20.90 -1.40
N LEU A 365 -5.38 21.04 -0.17
CA LEU A 365 -4.08 21.58 0.17
C LEU A 365 -3.17 20.46 0.68
N LEU A 366 -1.94 20.42 0.19
CA LEU A 366 -0.87 19.63 0.79
C LEU A 366 -0.03 20.53 1.67
N LEU A 367 -0.07 20.28 2.97
CA LEU A 367 0.51 21.15 3.99
C LEU A 367 1.59 20.40 4.77
N LYS A 368 2.72 21.07 5.01
CA LYS A 368 3.85 20.56 5.80
C LYS A 368 4.01 21.40 7.06
N GLY A 369 4.21 20.75 8.21
CA GLY A 369 4.37 21.42 9.49
C GLY A 369 4.65 20.41 10.59
N ASP A 370 4.58 20.87 11.84
CA ASP A 370 4.68 20.00 13.02
C ASP A 370 3.45 19.07 13.11
N LEU A 371 3.64 17.80 12.74
CA LEU A 371 2.59 16.79 12.65
C LEU A 371 1.77 16.63 13.93
N ALA A 372 2.38 16.86 15.10
CA ALA A 372 1.68 16.72 16.38
C ALA A 372 0.63 17.82 16.59
N ARG A 373 0.83 18.99 15.98
CA ARG A 373 -0.02 20.19 16.14
C ARG A 373 -0.77 20.57 14.87
N LEU A 374 -0.42 19.97 13.74
CA LEU A 374 -1.00 20.28 12.44
C LEU A 374 -2.51 19.98 12.38
N PRO A 375 -3.04 18.86 12.91
CA PRO A 375 -4.48 18.58 12.88
C PRO A 375 -5.32 19.62 13.65
N GLU A 376 -4.83 20.10 14.79
CA GLU A 376 -5.50 21.15 15.58
C GLU A 376 -5.49 22.48 14.84
N LYS A 377 -4.34 22.89 14.30
CA LYS A 377 -4.23 24.11 13.49
C LYS A 377 -5.08 24.06 12.22
N LEU A 378 -5.21 22.90 11.59
CA LEU A 378 -6.10 22.74 10.43
C LEU A 378 -7.56 23.02 10.79
N ARG A 379 -8.01 22.58 11.97
CA ARG A 379 -9.36 22.90 12.47
C ARG A 379 -9.54 24.39 12.72
N GLU A 380 -8.55 25.08 13.27
CA GLU A 380 -8.58 26.54 13.45
C GLU A 380 -8.65 27.28 12.11
N LEU A 381 -7.95 26.78 11.10
CA LEU A 381 -8.01 27.30 9.73
C LEU A 381 -9.32 26.94 9.00
N GLY A 382 -10.22 26.19 9.64
CA GLY A 382 -11.46 25.66 9.05
C GLY A 382 -11.21 24.68 7.90
N CYS A 383 -10.04 24.04 7.88
CA CYS A 383 -9.68 22.97 6.95
C CYS A 383 -10.02 21.61 7.56
N LEU A 384 -10.51 20.70 6.73
CA LEU A 384 -10.84 19.34 7.10
C LEU A 384 -9.69 18.42 6.63
N PRO A 385 -8.93 17.78 7.54
CA PRO A 385 -7.90 16.84 7.12
C PRO A 385 -8.55 15.67 6.38
N LEU A 386 -8.10 15.40 5.15
CA LEU A 386 -8.39 14.13 4.48
C LEU A 386 -7.38 13.13 4.99
N ALA A 387 -7.86 11.95 5.36
CA ALA A 387 -7.13 10.81 5.92
C ALA A 387 -5.60 10.89 5.77
N GLU A 388 -4.87 10.75 6.88
CA GLU A 388 -3.40 10.67 6.93
C GLU A 388 -2.89 9.71 5.84
N ARG A 389 -2.48 10.29 4.72
CA ARG A 389 -1.77 9.57 3.68
C ARG A 389 -0.31 9.81 3.91
N ASP A 390 0.36 8.77 4.37
CA ASP A 390 1.82 8.67 4.35
C ASP A 390 2.30 8.76 2.88
N ILE A 391 2.46 9.97 2.34
CA ILE A 391 3.17 10.18 1.08
C ILE A 391 4.65 9.99 1.39
N ARG A 392 5.12 8.74 1.32
CA ARG A 392 6.49 8.36 1.66
C ARG A 392 7.42 8.71 0.50
N LEU A 393 7.88 9.95 0.48
CA LEU A 393 8.88 10.41 -0.47
C LEU A 393 10.27 9.85 -0.08
N GLY A 394 10.93 9.19 -1.03
CA GLY A 394 12.37 8.92 -0.98
C GLY A 394 12.91 8.07 0.19
N ASN A 395 12.87 6.74 0.07
CA ASN A 395 14.07 5.94 0.36
C ASN A 395 14.05 4.59 -0.37
N VAL A 396 15.06 4.34 -1.21
CA VAL A 396 15.21 3.10 -2.00
C VAL A 396 16.00 2.04 -1.24
N GLN A 397 16.80 2.43 -0.24
CA GLN A 397 17.80 1.56 0.39
C GLN A 397 17.23 0.55 1.39
N LYS A 398 16.08 0.81 2.03
CA LYS A 398 15.47 -0.12 3.02
C LYS A 398 14.49 -1.14 2.41
N ARG A 399 14.25 -1.09 1.09
CA ARG A 399 13.24 -1.92 0.42
C ARG A 399 13.60 -3.42 0.42
N LEU A 400 14.88 -3.76 0.36
CA LEU A 400 15.33 -5.16 0.25
C LEU A 400 15.37 -5.91 1.59
N VAL A 401 15.36 -5.21 2.73
CA VAL A 401 15.53 -5.85 4.05
C VAL A 401 14.40 -6.85 4.34
N PRO A 402 13.10 -6.53 4.17
CA PRO A 402 12.03 -7.51 4.39
C PRO A 402 12.14 -8.72 3.45
N MET A 403 12.55 -8.52 2.19
CA MET A 403 12.74 -9.62 1.24
C MET A 403 13.92 -10.51 1.63
N ALA A 404 15.03 -9.93 2.08
CA ALA A 404 16.19 -10.68 2.53
C ALA A 404 15.89 -11.49 3.80
N VAL A 405 15.19 -10.89 4.78
CA VAL A 405 14.80 -11.57 6.02
C VAL A 405 13.80 -12.70 5.74
N LEU A 406 12.80 -12.47 4.88
CA LEU A 406 11.88 -13.52 4.43
C LEU A 406 12.65 -14.65 3.73
N GLY A 407 13.48 -14.33 2.75
CA GLY A 407 14.29 -15.32 2.02
C GLY A 407 15.20 -16.14 2.94
N GLY A 408 15.81 -15.51 3.94
CA GLY A 408 16.61 -16.17 4.97
C GLY A 408 15.79 -17.13 5.82
N ALA A 409 14.64 -16.70 6.32
CA ALA A 409 13.74 -17.54 7.11
C ALA A 409 13.27 -18.76 6.31
N MET A 410 12.89 -18.56 5.05
CA MET A 410 12.46 -19.65 4.17
C MET A 410 13.59 -20.63 3.89
N SER A 411 14.80 -20.14 3.63
CA SER A 411 15.97 -20.99 3.39
C SER A 411 16.31 -21.86 4.62
N LEU A 412 16.28 -21.27 5.82
CA LEU A 412 16.52 -21.99 7.07
C LEU A 412 15.47 -23.08 7.33
N THR A 413 14.19 -22.80 7.05
CA THR A 413 13.13 -23.80 7.17
C THR A 413 13.18 -24.88 6.10
N ALA A 414 13.61 -24.54 4.88
CA ALA A 414 13.66 -25.46 3.75
C ALA A 414 14.74 -26.53 3.93
N VAL A 415 15.88 -26.16 4.53
CA VAL A 415 16.97 -27.08 4.86
C VAL A 415 16.69 -27.86 6.17
N GLY A 416 15.61 -27.53 6.88
CA GLY A 416 15.26 -28.16 8.16
C GLY A 416 16.14 -27.70 9.33
N ALA A 417 16.86 -26.59 9.19
CA ALA A 417 17.75 -26.06 10.24
C ALA A 417 16.96 -25.47 11.42
N LEU A 418 15.77 -24.92 11.16
CA LEU A 418 14.88 -24.36 12.18
C LEU A 418 13.42 -24.76 11.95
N PRO A 419 12.65 -25.02 13.02
CA PRO A 419 11.19 -25.13 12.95
C PRO A 419 10.57 -23.85 12.37
N VAL A 420 9.47 -24.03 11.63
CA VAL A 420 8.78 -22.94 10.93
C VAL A 420 8.35 -21.82 11.89
N ALA A 421 7.85 -22.18 13.07
CA ALA A 421 7.46 -21.22 14.11
C ALA A 421 8.62 -20.30 14.51
N ILE A 422 9.78 -20.87 14.83
CA ILE A 422 10.97 -20.11 15.27
C ILE A 422 11.51 -19.25 14.14
N ALA A 423 11.62 -19.80 12.92
CA ALA A 423 12.15 -19.06 11.78
C ALA A 423 11.28 -17.85 11.42
N PHE A 424 9.95 -18.02 11.36
CA PHE A 424 9.04 -16.91 11.05
C PHE A 424 8.91 -15.93 12.20
N PHE A 425 8.94 -16.38 13.46
CA PHE A 425 8.95 -15.48 14.60
C PHE A 425 10.22 -14.62 14.63
N THR A 426 11.39 -15.24 14.40
CA THR A 426 12.66 -14.52 14.27
C THR A 426 12.62 -13.51 13.12
N ALA A 427 12.05 -13.90 11.97
CA ALA A 427 11.86 -13.01 10.83
C ALA A 427 10.97 -11.82 11.18
N ALA A 428 9.85 -12.05 11.86
CA ALA A 428 8.95 -11.01 12.31
C ALA A 428 9.66 -10.03 13.25
N VAL A 429 10.38 -10.53 14.26
CA VAL A 429 11.15 -9.71 15.21
C VAL A 429 12.23 -8.89 14.50
N LEU A 430 13.03 -9.51 13.62
CA LEU A 430 14.06 -8.82 12.84
C LEU A 430 13.46 -7.74 11.94
N MET A 431 12.34 -8.00 11.27
CA MET A 431 11.67 -7.00 10.44
C MET A 431 11.13 -5.82 11.26
N VAL A 432 10.69 -6.05 12.50
CA VAL A 432 10.26 -4.97 13.40
C VAL A 432 11.46 -4.16 13.89
N LEU A 433 12.53 -4.82 14.33
CA LEU A 433 13.76 -4.17 14.81
C LEU A 433 14.48 -3.36 13.73
N LEU A 434 14.62 -3.93 12.53
CA LEU A 434 15.32 -3.29 11.41
C LEU A 434 14.42 -2.29 10.66
N GLY A 435 13.11 -2.49 10.72
CA GLY A 435 12.13 -1.75 9.92
C GLY A 435 11.50 -0.55 10.61
N GLY A 436 11.38 -0.51 11.94
CA GLY A 436 10.65 0.58 12.63
C GLY A 436 9.20 0.78 12.14
N THR A 437 8.62 -0.21 11.44
CA THR A 437 7.41 -0.04 10.60
C THR A 437 6.13 -0.63 11.19
N LEU A 438 6.13 -1.05 12.45
CA LEU A 438 4.89 -1.15 13.20
C LEU A 438 4.78 0.16 13.98
N PRO A 439 3.74 0.99 13.78
CA PRO A 439 3.37 1.90 14.85
C PRO A 439 3.27 1.02 16.10
N ALA A 440 3.97 1.38 17.18
CA ALA A 440 3.47 1.00 18.48
C ALA A 440 2.00 1.44 18.45
N ALA A 441 1.07 0.49 18.45
CA ALA A 441 -0.33 0.81 18.52
C ALA A 441 -0.48 1.71 19.74
N GLY A 442 -0.79 2.99 19.50
CA GLY A 442 -1.08 3.92 20.55
C GLY A 442 -2.20 3.30 21.39
N VAL A 443 -1.90 3.13 22.67
CA VAL A 443 -2.93 2.99 23.71
C VAL A 443 -3.73 4.28 23.75
#